data_AF-A0A1Q4WX90-F1
#
_entry.id   AF-A0A1Q4WX90-F1
#
_cell.length_a   1.000
_cell.length_b   1.000
_cell.length_c   1.000
_cell.angle_alpha   90.00
_cell.angle_beta   90.00
_cell.angle_gamma   90.00
#
_symmetry.space_group_name_H-M   'P 1'
#
loop_
_entity.id
_entity.type
_entity.pdbx_description
1 polymer ?
#
loop_
_entity_poly.entity_id
_entity_poly.type
_entity_poly.pdbx_seq_one_letter_code
_entity_poly.pdbx_strand_id
1 'polypeptide(L)'
;MSLFPVGVWDTARALTMSGAGQGILLLAPVVVGVVLLMFWIGYQWLERSGADHPATSAALVTATAMVTPAVVTFLAPEVMPLPGGTTVNTAFLTGVVTTLGMGASILAQRPPDRWQPGVLPALAVVAALLTALPGLSDLVRAHAADERSRAQIMSYGQTIAVLDHPDWSPAQVHEVHEGLRLTYRNAQGAPLHVLTWDEGHSTKAGIRAGCDFPGTWCRDLEGMVVVHHSDGHPSELRTYLDDGTVASLLPQPGTAADLVETSRALRPEQPGERGALVESVTA
;
A
#
# COMPACT_ATOMS: atom_id res chain seq x y z
N MET A 1 -30.11 6.31 28.11
CA MET A 1 -30.15 4.85 28.36
C MET A 1 -29.06 4.22 27.52
N SER A 2 -28.17 3.44 28.15
CA SER A 2 -26.89 3.01 27.57
C SER A 2 -27.09 2.03 26.42
N LEU A 3 -26.52 2.33 25.24
CA LEU A 3 -26.39 1.42 24.10
C LEU A 3 -25.32 0.34 24.32
N PHE A 4 -24.54 0.46 25.41
CA PHE A 4 -23.44 -0.42 25.76
C PHE A 4 -23.85 -1.90 25.97
N PRO A 5 -24.94 -2.22 26.68
CA PRO A 5 -25.38 -3.61 26.86
C PRO A 5 -25.87 -4.22 25.54
N VAL A 6 -26.49 -3.42 24.67
CA VAL A 6 -27.03 -3.87 23.38
C VAL A 6 -25.89 -4.15 22.39
N GLY A 7 -24.90 -3.27 22.30
CA GLY A 7 -23.73 -3.46 21.45
C GLY A 7 -22.85 -4.64 21.87
N VAL A 8 -22.69 -4.88 23.18
CA VAL A 8 -22.00 -6.06 23.73
C VAL A 8 -22.80 -7.34 23.47
N TRP A 9 -24.14 -7.27 23.55
CA TRP A 9 -25.01 -8.41 23.28
C TRP A 9 -25.02 -8.79 21.79
N ASP A 10 -25.06 -7.83 20.87
CA ASP A 10 -25.05 -8.10 19.43
C ASP A 10 -23.69 -8.61 18.94
N THR A 11 -22.58 -8.11 19.50
CA THR A 11 -21.24 -8.66 19.22
C THR A 11 -21.07 -10.07 19.80
N ALA A 12 -21.56 -10.33 21.02
CA ALA A 12 -21.55 -11.68 21.60
C ALA A 12 -22.42 -12.66 20.80
N ARG A 13 -23.55 -12.19 20.24
CA ARG A 13 -24.46 -12.98 19.40
C ARG A 13 -23.87 -13.26 18.02
N ALA A 14 -23.17 -12.29 17.42
CA ALA A 14 -22.46 -12.46 16.16
C ALA A 14 -21.26 -13.45 16.28
N LEU A 15 -20.55 -13.40 17.41
CA LEU A 15 -19.42 -14.30 17.71
C LEU A 15 -19.85 -15.74 18.04
N THR A 16 -21.04 -15.93 18.58
CA THR A 16 -21.58 -17.27 18.90
C THR A 16 -22.21 -17.95 17.68
N MET A 17 -22.72 -17.20 16.70
CA MET A 17 -23.29 -17.77 15.46
C MET A 17 -22.26 -18.16 14.40
N SER A 18 -21.00 -17.70 14.47
CA SER A 18 -19.96 -17.99 13.48
C SER A 18 -19.18 -19.31 13.71
N GLY A 19 -19.58 -20.14 14.68
CA GLY A 19 -18.97 -21.45 14.93
C GLY A 19 -17.64 -21.43 15.69
N ALA A 20 -17.12 -20.27 16.08
CA ALA A 20 -15.87 -20.11 16.86
C ALA A 20 -16.07 -20.29 18.38
N GLY A 21 -16.94 -21.24 18.77
CA GLY A 21 -17.71 -21.20 20.02
C GLY A 21 -17.02 -21.55 21.33
N GLN A 22 -15.78 -22.03 21.37
CA GLN A 22 -15.14 -22.43 22.64
C GLN A 22 -13.84 -21.66 22.98
N GLY A 23 -13.02 -21.32 21.99
CA GLY A 23 -11.79 -20.54 22.22
C GLY A 23 -12.06 -19.09 22.63
N ILE A 24 -13.15 -18.51 22.13
CA ILE A 24 -13.53 -17.11 22.40
C ILE A 24 -14.13 -16.95 23.81
N LEU A 25 -14.80 -17.98 24.35
CA LEU A 25 -15.35 -17.96 25.71
C LEU A 25 -14.26 -17.90 26.79
N LEU A 26 -13.07 -18.43 26.53
CA LEU A 26 -11.91 -18.33 27.43
C LEU A 26 -11.20 -16.96 27.35
N LEU A 27 -11.35 -16.26 26.22
CA LEU A 27 -10.82 -14.91 26.01
C LEU A 27 -11.73 -13.82 26.59
N ALA A 28 -13.03 -14.08 26.69
CA ALA A 28 -14.00 -13.12 27.20
C ALA A 28 -13.68 -12.55 28.60
N PRO A 29 -13.28 -13.35 29.62
CA PRO A 29 -12.90 -12.82 30.93
C PRO A 29 -11.64 -11.95 30.87
N VAL A 30 -10.68 -12.31 30.01
CA VAL A 30 -9.45 -11.54 29.80
C VAL A 30 -9.78 -10.21 29.15
N VAL A 31 -10.60 -10.21 28.10
CA VAL A 31 -11.06 -9.00 27.41
C VAL A 31 -11.85 -8.10 28.35
N VAL A 32 -12.80 -8.66 29.11
CA VAL A 32 -13.57 -7.92 30.12
C VAL A 32 -12.64 -7.34 31.19
N GLY A 33 -11.66 -8.10 31.67
CA GLY A 33 -10.65 -7.64 32.61
C GLY A 33 -9.81 -6.48 32.08
N VAL A 34 -9.36 -6.55 30.82
CA VAL A 34 -8.61 -5.48 30.16
C VAL A 34 -9.48 -4.23 29.99
N VAL A 35 -10.74 -4.39 29.57
CA VAL A 35 -11.69 -3.26 29.44
C VAL A 35 -11.94 -2.60 30.80
N LEU A 36 -12.13 -3.38 31.86
CA LEU A 36 -12.29 -2.86 33.22
C LEU A 36 -11.02 -2.17 33.73
N LEU A 37 -9.83 -2.70 33.41
CA LEU A 37 -8.55 -2.07 33.75
C LEU A 37 -8.39 -0.74 33.02
N MET A 38 -8.66 -0.69 31.70
CA MET A 38 -8.61 0.54 30.91
C MET A 38 -9.61 1.57 31.42
N PHE A 39 -10.83 1.13 31.76
CA PHE A 39 -11.85 1.98 32.36
C PHE A 39 -11.39 2.53 33.71
N TRP A 40 -10.82 1.69 34.57
CA TRP A 40 -10.33 2.10 35.88
C TRP A 40 -9.15 3.07 35.79
N ILE A 41 -8.19 2.82 34.90
CA ILE A 41 -7.06 3.72 34.64
C ILE A 41 -7.57 5.05 34.08
N GLY A 42 -8.48 5.03 33.10
CA GLY A 42 -9.09 6.24 32.53
C GLY A 42 -9.88 7.03 33.58
N TYR A 43 -10.62 6.34 34.44
CA TYR A 43 -11.35 6.93 35.56
C TYR A 43 -10.41 7.60 36.56
N GLN A 44 -9.38 6.89 37.04
CA GLN A 44 -8.34 7.42 37.94
C GLN A 44 -7.63 8.64 37.34
N TRP A 45 -7.44 8.63 36.02
CA TRP A 45 -6.77 9.72 35.31
C TRP A 45 -7.65 10.96 35.20
N LEU A 46 -8.93 10.79 34.83
CA LEU A 46 -9.93 11.86 34.75
C LEU A 46 -10.21 12.47 36.13
N GLU A 47 -10.35 11.64 37.16
CA GLU A 47 -10.54 12.04 38.55
C GLU A 47 -9.34 12.86 39.05
N ARG A 48 -8.10 12.40 38.78
CA ARG A 48 -6.88 13.15 39.13
C ARG A 48 -6.67 14.42 38.32
N SER A 49 -7.33 14.56 37.17
CA SER A 49 -7.33 15.77 36.36
C SER A 49 -8.56 16.65 36.60
N GLY A 50 -9.38 16.35 37.62
CA GLY A 50 -10.53 17.18 38.01
C GLY A 50 -11.65 17.26 36.98
N ALA A 51 -11.69 16.31 36.04
CA ALA A 51 -12.68 16.19 34.99
C ALA A 51 -13.83 15.28 35.46
N ASP A 52 -14.55 15.68 36.51
CA ASP A 52 -15.58 14.86 37.19
C ASP A 52 -16.95 14.86 36.48
N HIS A 53 -17.06 15.41 35.28
CA HIS A 53 -18.34 15.46 34.58
C HIS A 53 -18.63 14.13 33.84
N PRO A 54 -19.76 13.47 34.13
CA PRO A 54 -20.13 12.19 33.51
C PRO A 54 -20.35 12.29 31.98
N ALA A 55 -20.54 13.50 31.45
CA ALA A 55 -20.70 13.74 30.02
C ALA A 55 -19.38 13.61 29.24
N THR A 56 -18.24 14.00 29.82
CA THR A 56 -16.94 13.93 29.14
C THR A 56 -16.35 12.53 29.14
N SER A 57 -16.54 11.78 30.23
CA SER A 57 -16.19 10.35 30.26
C SER A 57 -17.03 9.54 29.26
N ALA A 58 -18.32 9.83 29.13
CA ALA A 58 -19.17 9.22 28.11
C ALA A 58 -18.76 9.61 26.68
N ALA A 59 -18.44 10.89 26.43
CA ALA A 59 -17.97 11.36 25.12
C ALA A 59 -16.64 10.74 24.73
N LEU A 60 -15.71 10.60 25.67
CA LEU A 60 -14.43 9.94 25.49
C LEU A 60 -14.61 8.49 25.04
N VAL A 61 -15.39 7.71 25.80
CA VAL A 61 -15.63 6.29 25.50
C VAL A 61 -16.32 6.14 24.16
N THR A 62 -17.29 7.00 23.85
CA THR A 62 -18.04 6.94 22.58
C THR A 62 -17.15 7.32 21.40
N ALA A 63 -16.36 8.39 21.50
CA ALA A 63 -15.43 8.82 20.46
C ALA A 63 -14.35 7.78 20.23
N THR A 64 -13.76 7.22 21.28
CA THR A 64 -12.78 6.15 21.16
C THR A 64 -13.39 4.90 20.51
N ALA A 65 -14.57 4.47 20.97
CA ALA A 65 -15.24 3.28 20.45
C ALA A 65 -15.69 3.42 18.99
N MET A 66 -15.89 4.64 18.48
CA MET A 66 -16.21 4.87 17.05
C MET A 66 -14.98 5.13 16.19
N VAL A 67 -14.00 5.87 16.71
CA VAL A 67 -12.80 6.27 15.95
C VAL A 67 -11.83 5.11 15.83
N THR A 68 -11.65 4.29 16.86
CA THR A 68 -10.72 3.16 16.81
C THR A 68 -11.10 2.13 15.73
N PRO A 69 -12.36 1.65 15.61
CA PRO A 69 -12.72 0.77 14.51
C PRO A 69 -12.56 1.44 13.15
N ALA A 70 -12.97 2.70 12.99
CA ALA A 70 -12.81 3.41 11.72
C ALA A 70 -11.33 3.53 11.33
N VAL A 71 -10.46 3.94 12.26
CA VAL A 71 -9.02 4.03 12.04
C VAL A 71 -8.42 2.65 11.73
N VAL A 72 -8.76 1.61 12.47
CA VAL A 72 -8.26 0.25 12.22
C VAL A 72 -8.72 -0.30 10.86
N THR A 73 -9.96 0.00 10.47
CA THR A 73 -10.56 -0.48 9.21
C THR A 73 -10.05 0.29 8.00
N PHE A 74 -9.79 1.59 8.13
CA PHE A 74 -9.38 2.46 7.01
C PHE A 74 -7.87 2.74 6.93
N LEU A 75 -7.12 2.69 8.03
CA LEU A 75 -5.66 2.84 8.02
C LEU A 75 -4.92 1.50 7.97
N ALA A 76 -5.63 0.37 7.96
CA ALA A 76 -5.14 -1.00 7.91
C ALA A 76 -4.09 -1.38 8.99
N PRO A 77 -4.14 -2.60 9.54
CA PRO A 77 -3.06 -3.10 10.39
C PRO A 77 -1.75 -3.40 9.62
N GLU A 78 -1.68 -3.10 8.31
CA GLU A 78 -0.50 -3.36 7.47
C GLU A 78 0.48 -2.18 7.39
N VAL A 79 0.07 -0.97 7.80
CA VAL A 79 0.88 0.26 7.63
C VAL A 79 2.06 0.38 8.62
N MET A 80 2.06 -0.41 9.68
CA MET A 80 3.19 -0.51 10.62
C MET A 80 3.23 -1.93 11.16
N PRO A 81 3.94 -2.91 10.57
CA PRO A 81 4.09 -4.21 11.22
C PRO A 81 5.00 -4.05 12.44
N LEU A 82 4.43 -3.68 13.59
CA LEU A 82 5.14 -3.84 14.86
C LEU A 82 5.45 -5.33 15.04
N PRO A 83 6.63 -5.70 15.58
CA PRO A 83 6.96 -7.08 15.84
C PRO A 83 5.93 -7.67 16.81
N GLY A 84 4.97 -8.43 16.28
CA GLY A 84 3.77 -8.89 17.00
C GLY A 84 2.48 -8.90 16.18
N GLY A 85 2.47 -8.31 14.97
CA GLY A 85 1.37 -8.44 14.01
C GLY A 85 0.17 -7.51 14.26
N THR A 86 -0.94 -7.80 13.59
CA THR A 86 -2.12 -6.92 13.50
C THR A 86 -2.75 -6.56 14.85
N THR A 87 -2.62 -7.44 15.84
CA THR A 87 -3.09 -7.28 17.23
C THR A 87 -2.29 -6.24 18.02
N VAL A 88 -0.97 -6.13 17.80
CA VAL A 88 -0.14 -5.13 18.47
C VAL A 88 -0.39 -3.74 17.88
N ASN A 89 -0.61 -3.67 16.57
CA ASN A 89 -0.93 -2.42 15.87
C ASN A 89 -2.28 -1.84 16.31
N THR A 90 -3.30 -2.70 16.40
CA THR A 90 -4.62 -2.32 16.90
C THR A 90 -4.54 -1.84 18.36
N ALA A 91 -3.81 -2.54 19.22
CA ALA A 91 -3.61 -2.12 20.61
C ALA A 91 -2.91 -0.75 20.70
N PHE A 92 -1.86 -0.53 19.90
CA PHE A 92 -1.15 0.74 19.85
C PHE A 92 -2.04 1.89 19.38
N LEU A 93 -2.75 1.72 18.25
CA LEU A 93 -3.68 2.72 17.71
C LEU A 93 -4.80 3.05 18.69
N THR A 94 -5.34 2.04 19.39
CA THR A 94 -6.37 2.23 20.43
C THR A 94 -5.84 3.07 21.58
N GLY A 95 -4.60 2.81 22.03
CA GLY A 95 -3.93 3.58 23.07
C GLY A 95 -3.69 5.04 22.66
N VAL A 96 -3.31 5.27 21.41
CA VAL A 96 -3.11 6.62 20.87
C VAL A 96 -4.43 7.40 20.81
N VAL A 97 -5.49 6.80 20.24
CA VAL A 97 -6.81 7.44 20.11
C VAL A 97 -7.42 7.74 21.48
N THR A 98 -7.34 6.81 22.44
CA THR A 98 -7.82 7.04 23.81
C THR A 98 -7.07 8.20 24.47
N THR A 99 -5.74 8.24 24.37
CA THR A 99 -4.93 9.29 24.98
C THR A 99 -5.23 10.68 24.38
N LEU A 100 -5.43 10.75 23.06
CA LEU A 100 -5.86 11.99 22.39
C LEU A 100 -7.25 12.43 22.82
N GLY A 101 -8.21 11.50 22.87
CA GLY A 101 -9.55 11.80 23.34
C GLY A 101 -9.56 12.33 24.77
N MET A 102 -8.70 11.78 25.65
CA MET A 102 -8.60 12.22 27.04
C MET A 102 -8.02 13.62 27.11
N GLY A 103 -6.96 13.91 26.35
CA GLY A 103 -6.40 15.26 26.23
C GLY A 103 -7.41 16.29 25.73
N ALA A 104 -8.19 15.97 24.70
CA ALA A 104 -9.23 16.85 24.17
C ALA A 104 -10.34 17.12 25.21
N SER A 105 -10.73 16.10 25.96
CA SER A 105 -11.73 16.22 27.03
C SER A 105 -11.26 17.11 28.17
N ILE A 106 -9.97 17.02 28.56
CA ILE A 106 -9.35 17.88 29.58
C ILE A 106 -9.24 19.34 29.08
N LEU A 107 -8.90 19.55 27.81
CA LEU A 107 -8.83 20.89 27.22
C LEU A 107 -10.20 21.59 27.17
N ALA A 108 -11.27 20.86 26.86
CA ALA A 108 -12.63 21.39 26.77
C ALA A 108 -13.21 21.83 28.13
N GLN A 109 -12.68 21.34 29.25
CA GLN A 109 -13.17 21.63 30.60
C GLN A 109 -12.31 22.63 31.38
N ARG A 110 -11.33 23.28 30.75
CA ARG A 110 -10.38 24.18 31.41
C ARG A 110 -11.05 25.30 32.21
N PRO A 111 -10.79 25.42 33.52
CA PRO A 111 -10.67 26.71 34.19
C PRO A 111 -9.28 27.32 33.91
N PRO A 112 -9.17 28.63 33.66
CA PRO A 112 -7.97 29.25 33.05
C PRO A 112 -6.67 29.26 33.89
N ASP A 113 -6.66 28.81 35.15
CA ASP A 113 -5.61 29.20 36.11
C ASP A 113 -4.72 28.10 36.73
N ARG A 114 -4.83 26.81 36.35
CA ARG A 114 -3.93 25.77 36.88
C ARG A 114 -3.45 24.77 35.84
N TRP A 115 -2.13 24.58 35.79
CA TRP A 115 -1.48 23.49 35.09
C TRP A 115 -1.86 22.16 35.76
N GLN A 116 -2.52 21.27 35.01
CA GLN A 116 -2.88 19.92 35.45
C GLN A 116 -2.05 18.85 34.72
N PRO A 117 -1.69 17.76 35.40
CA PRO A 117 -0.71 16.77 34.92
C PRO A 117 -1.14 15.95 33.69
N GLY A 118 -2.40 16.03 33.23
CA GLY A 118 -2.91 15.26 32.09
C GLY A 118 -2.62 15.84 30.70
N VAL A 119 -2.26 17.13 30.59
CA VAL A 119 -2.09 17.81 29.29
C VAL A 119 -0.75 17.47 28.62
N LEU A 120 0.30 17.25 29.41
CA LEU A 120 1.64 16.90 28.93
C LEU A 120 1.68 15.57 28.14
N PRO A 121 1.13 14.45 28.64
CA PRO A 121 1.10 13.20 27.89
C PRO A 121 0.26 13.27 26.61
N ALA A 122 -0.86 14.02 26.60
CA ALA A 122 -1.62 14.23 25.38
C ALA A 122 -0.81 15.02 24.32
N LEU A 123 -0.12 16.09 24.74
CA LEU A 123 0.79 16.83 23.85
C LEU A 123 1.97 15.98 23.37
N ALA A 124 2.50 15.11 24.22
CA ALA A 124 3.57 14.18 23.83
C ALA A 124 3.09 13.18 22.77
N VAL A 125 1.86 12.65 22.89
CA VAL A 125 1.28 11.76 21.87
C VAL A 125 1.02 12.51 20.56
N VAL A 126 0.49 13.74 20.61
CA VAL A 126 0.32 14.58 19.41
C VAL A 126 1.67 14.87 18.74
N ALA A 127 2.67 15.26 19.52
CA ALA A 127 4.01 15.53 19.01
C ALA A 127 4.62 14.28 18.37
N ALA A 128 4.52 13.12 19.03
CA ALA A 128 4.99 11.84 18.49
C ALA A 128 4.28 11.48 17.17
N LEU A 129 2.96 11.66 17.09
CA LEU A 129 2.19 11.45 15.86
C LEU A 129 2.63 12.39 14.74
N LEU A 130 2.77 13.68 15.02
CA LEU A 130 3.20 14.67 14.04
C LEU A 130 4.62 14.39 13.53
N THR A 131 5.51 13.88 14.39
CA THR A 131 6.85 13.44 13.97
C THR A 131 6.84 12.15 13.15
N ALA A 132 5.87 11.25 13.39
CA ALA A 132 5.75 9.97 12.68
C ALA A 132 4.97 10.08 11.36
N LEU A 133 4.14 11.13 11.20
CA LEU A 133 3.27 11.32 10.03
C LEU A 133 3.99 11.24 8.68
N PRO A 134 5.18 11.85 8.48
CA PRO A 134 5.90 11.76 7.21
C PRO A 134 6.28 10.31 6.85
N GLY A 135 6.86 9.57 7.80
CA GLY A 135 7.26 8.17 7.59
C GLY A 135 6.05 7.25 7.34
N LEU A 136 4.94 7.49 8.03
CA LEU A 136 3.68 6.78 7.78
C LEU A 136 3.12 7.08 6.38
N SER A 137 3.17 8.34 5.94
CA SER A 137 2.72 8.72 4.60
C SER A 137 3.55 8.03 3.51
N ASP A 138 4.86 7.93 3.70
CA ASP A 138 5.75 7.29 2.72
C ASP A 138 5.55 5.77 2.68
N LEU A 139 5.34 5.12 3.83
CA LEU A 139 4.99 3.70 3.91
C LEU A 139 3.65 3.38 3.24
N VAL A 140 2.61 4.18 3.50
CA VAL A 140 1.29 4.03 2.85
C VAL A 140 1.42 4.19 1.33
N ARG A 141 2.23 5.16 0.88
CA ARG A 141 2.45 5.37 -0.56
C ARG A 141 3.21 4.22 -1.21
N ALA A 142 4.24 3.69 -0.56
CA ALA A 142 5.00 2.55 -1.05
C ALA A 142 4.09 1.32 -1.17
N HIS A 143 3.35 1.01 -0.10
CA HIS A 143 2.45 -0.12 -0.09
C HIS A 143 1.31 0.01 -1.10
N ALA A 144 0.70 1.20 -1.24
CA ALA A 144 -0.30 1.45 -2.26
C ALA A 144 0.27 1.39 -3.70
N ALA A 145 1.57 1.67 -3.88
CA ALA A 145 2.25 1.44 -5.15
C ALA A 145 2.45 -0.06 -5.40
N ASP A 146 2.84 -0.83 -4.38
CA ASP A 146 3.02 -2.28 -4.45
C ASP A 146 1.71 -3.02 -4.77
N GLU A 147 0.63 -2.69 -4.07
CA GLU A 147 -0.70 -3.24 -4.35
C GLU A 147 -1.16 -2.91 -5.77
N ARG A 148 -0.88 -1.68 -6.24
CA ARG A 148 -1.20 -1.27 -7.60
C ARG A 148 -0.37 -2.05 -8.62
N SER A 149 0.93 -2.20 -8.42
CA SER A 149 1.80 -2.97 -9.30
C SER A 149 1.39 -4.45 -9.33
N ARG A 150 1.07 -5.04 -8.17
CA ARG A 150 0.52 -6.39 -8.07
C ARG A 150 -0.79 -6.53 -8.83
N ALA A 151 -1.72 -5.62 -8.62
CA ALA A 151 -3.01 -5.63 -9.32
C ALA A 151 -2.81 -5.55 -10.83
N GLN A 152 -1.93 -4.66 -11.30
CA GLN A 152 -1.62 -4.48 -12.72
C GLN A 152 -1.03 -5.73 -13.36
N ILE A 153 -0.03 -6.38 -12.73
CA ILE A 153 0.56 -7.62 -13.26
C ILE A 153 -0.47 -8.74 -13.28
N MET A 154 -1.23 -8.90 -12.20
CA MET A 154 -2.18 -10.01 -12.06
C MET A 154 -3.41 -9.85 -12.96
N SER A 155 -3.87 -8.62 -13.18
CA SER A 155 -5.01 -8.34 -14.07
C SER A 155 -4.63 -8.28 -15.55
N TYR A 156 -3.33 -8.29 -15.88
CA TYR A 156 -2.89 -8.27 -17.27
C TYR A 156 -3.24 -9.60 -17.95
N GLY A 157 -4.20 -9.56 -18.86
CA GLY A 157 -4.77 -10.74 -19.48
C GLY A 157 -3.91 -11.37 -20.59
N GLN A 158 -2.78 -10.75 -20.94
CA GLN A 158 -1.89 -11.16 -22.04
C GLN A 158 -0.57 -11.71 -21.49
N THR A 159 0.23 -12.34 -22.35
CA THR A 159 1.61 -12.73 -22.04
C THR A 159 2.44 -11.49 -21.75
N ILE A 160 3.24 -11.51 -20.69
CA ILE A 160 4.22 -10.48 -20.36
C ILE A 160 5.58 -10.83 -20.98
N ALA A 161 6.25 -9.87 -21.62
CA ALA A 161 7.63 -10.05 -22.06
C ALA A 161 8.57 -9.88 -20.86
N VAL A 162 9.38 -10.90 -20.59
CA VAL A 162 10.35 -10.92 -19.50
C VAL A 162 11.75 -10.79 -20.08
N LEU A 163 12.53 -9.85 -19.55
CA LEU A 163 13.95 -9.73 -19.85
C LEU A 163 14.76 -10.61 -18.89
N ASP A 164 15.29 -11.72 -19.41
CA ASP A 164 16.08 -12.69 -18.67
C ASP A 164 17.57 -12.46 -18.94
N HIS A 165 18.11 -11.37 -18.37
CA HIS A 165 19.46 -10.89 -18.66
C HIS A 165 20.26 -10.68 -17.36
N PRO A 166 21.54 -11.12 -17.29
CA PRO A 166 22.34 -11.05 -16.06
C PRO A 166 22.55 -9.62 -15.54
N ASP A 167 22.67 -8.65 -16.45
CA ASP A 167 22.91 -7.26 -16.10
C ASP A 167 21.65 -6.45 -15.79
N TRP A 168 20.45 -7.01 -15.93
CA TRP A 168 19.19 -6.28 -15.79
C TRP A 168 18.25 -6.97 -14.81
N SER A 169 17.81 -6.26 -13.77
CA SER A 169 16.83 -6.76 -12.80
C SER A 169 15.52 -5.99 -12.89
N PRO A 170 14.35 -6.65 -12.81
CA PRO A 170 13.07 -5.96 -12.75
C PRO A 170 13.01 -5.07 -11.52
N ALA A 171 12.42 -3.88 -11.67
CA ALA A 171 12.37 -2.88 -10.60
C ALA A 171 10.98 -2.28 -10.41
N GLN A 172 10.21 -2.07 -11.48
CA GLN A 172 8.88 -1.44 -11.40
C GLN A 172 7.96 -1.92 -12.52
N VAL A 173 6.64 -1.82 -12.29
CA VAL A 173 5.62 -2.03 -13.33
C VAL A 173 4.70 -0.83 -13.42
N HIS A 174 4.36 -0.47 -14.66
CA HIS A 174 3.35 0.53 -14.98
C HIS A 174 2.45 0.00 -16.09
N GLU A 175 1.14 0.03 -15.86
CA GLU A 175 0.16 -0.07 -16.93
C GLU A 175 0.26 1.16 -17.84
N VAL A 176 0.26 0.93 -19.15
CA VAL A 176 0.17 1.98 -20.16
C VAL A 176 -1.01 1.68 -21.08
N HIS A 177 -1.36 2.62 -21.96
CA HIS A 177 -2.50 2.44 -22.85
C HIS A 177 -2.34 1.17 -23.70
N GLU A 178 -3.23 0.20 -23.49
CA GLU A 178 -3.26 -1.11 -24.18
C GLU A 178 -2.01 -1.99 -23.99
N GLY A 179 -1.21 -1.79 -22.93
CA GLY A 179 -0.01 -2.60 -22.68
C GLY A 179 0.54 -2.54 -21.26
N LEU A 180 1.54 -3.38 -20.98
CA LEU A 180 2.24 -3.42 -19.70
C LEU A 180 3.70 -3.02 -19.87
N ARG A 181 4.16 -2.04 -19.09
CA ARG A 181 5.56 -1.59 -19.07
C ARG A 181 6.26 -2.06 -17.81
N LEU A 182 7.20 -2.98 -17.97
CA LEU A 182 8.20 -3.35 -16.96
C LEU A 182 9.40 -2.43 -17.07
N THR A 183 9.92 -1.96 -15.93
CA THR A 183 11.18 -1.22 -15.86
C THR A 183 12.23 -2.13 -15.25
N TYR A 184 13.31 -2.34 -15.98
CA TYR A 184 14.51 -3.02 -15.53
C TYR A 184 15.58 -2.00 -15.20
N ARG A 185 16.46 -2.34 -14.24
CA ARG A 185 17.62 -1.53 -13.88
C ARG A 185 18.89 -2.36 -13.97
N ASN A 186 19.96 -1.74 -14.45
CA ASN A 186 21.28 -2.35 -14.40
C ASN A 186 22.02 -2.06 -13.08
N ALA A 187 23.23 -2.61 -12.93
CA ALA A 187 24.07 -2.39 -11.75
C ALA A 187 24.39 -0.89 -11.48
N GLN A 188 24.36 -0.05 -12.51
CA GLN A 188 24.56 1.40 -12.42
C GLN A 188 23.25 2.17 -12.15
N GLY A 189 22.13 1.45 -12.03
CA GLY A 189 20.80 2.02 -11.81
C GLY A 189 20.15 2.63 -13.05
N ALA A 190 20.77 2.52 -14.23
CA ALA A 190 20.21 3.02 -15.47
C ALA A 190 18.95 2.21 -15.83
N PRO A 191 17.84 2.86 -16.23
CA PRO A 191 16.59 2.14 -16.51
C PRO A 191 16.45 1.77 -17.98
N LEU A 192 15.92 0.57 -18.20
CA LEU A 192 15.45 0.07 -19.48
C LEU A 192 13.98 -0.33 -19.34
N HIS A 193 13.14 0.17 -20.22
CA HIS A 193 11.72 -0.16 -20.22
C HIS A 193 11.42 -1.26 -21.24
N VAL A 194 10.68 -2.28 -20.82
CA VAL A 194 10.16 -3.36 -21.65
C VAL A 194 8.65 -3.18 -21.70
N LEU A 195 8.11 -2.81 -22.86
CA LEU A 195 6.69 -2.66 -23.10
C LEU A 195 6.17 -3.89 -23.86
N THR A 196 5.08 -4.47 -23.37
CA THR A 196 4.45 -5.65 -23.98
C THR A 196 3.03 -5.35 -24.47
N TRP A 197 2.67 -5.84 -25.65
CA TRP A 197 1.30 -5.84 -26.19
C TRP A 197 1.06 -6.96 -27.20
N ASP A 198 -0.21 -7.34 -27.37
CA ASP A 198 -0.69 -8.30 -28.37
C ASP A 198 -1.46 -7.59 -29.51
N GLU A 199 -1.29 -8.10 -30.73
CA GLU A 199 -2.00 -7.67 -31.94
C GLU A 199 -3.52 -7.91 -31.87
N GLY A 200 -3.96 -8.95 -31.16
CA GLY A 200 -5.38 -9.31 -31.06
C GLY A 200 -6.23 -8.30 -30.27
N HIS A 201 -5.59 -7.44 -29.47
CA HIS A 201 -6.25 -6.59 -28.49
C HIS A 201 -5.88 -5.10 -28.60
N SER A 202 -4.90 -4.72 -29.44
CA SER A 202 -4.55 -3.33 -29.68
C SER A 202 -5.21 -2.77 -30.93
N THR A 203 -5.68 -1.53 -30.85
CA THR A 203 -6.21 -0.77 -31.99
C THR A 203 -5.15 -0.42 -33.04
N LYS A 204 -3.86 -0.58 -32.69
CA LYS A 204 -2.70 -0.40 -33.57
C LYS A 204 -1.88 -1.70 -33.58
N ALA A 205 -2.41 -2.71 -34.25
CA ALA A 205 -1.78 -4.03 -34.32
C ALA A 205 -0.42 -3.98 -35.05
N GLY A 206 0.56 -4.68 -34.48
CA GLY A 206 1.82 -5.01 -35.14
C GLY A 206 3.07 -4.31 -34.62
N ILE A 207 4.22 -4.92 -34.92
CA ILE A 207 5.56 -4.41 -34.58
C ILE A 207 5.82 -2.98 -35.10
N ARG A 208 5.07 -2.53 -36.12
CA ARG A 208 5.15 -1.19 -36.73
C ARG A 208 4.11 -0.18 -36.21
N ALA A 209 3.41 -0.48 -35.13
CA ALA A 209 2.40 0.42 -34.56
C ALA A 209 2.94 1.85 -34.33
N GLY A 210 2.35 2.87 -34.95
CA GLY A 210 2.76 4.26 -34.77
C GLY A 210 4.00 4.70 -35.55
N CYS A 211 4.53 3.86 -36.45
CA CYS A 211 5.55 4.25 -37.42
C CYS A 211 5.07 5.32 -38.41
N ASP A 212 3.76 5.54 -38.50
CA ASP A 212 3.08 6.51 -39.34
C ASP A 212 2.83 7.85 -38.64
N PHE A 213 3.16 7.99 -37.35
CA PHE A 213 2.98 9.25 -36.65
C PHE A 213 3.96 10.32 -37.11
N PRO A 214 3.52 11.59 -37.18
CA PRO A 214 4.41 12.71 -37.48
C PRO A 214 5.63 12.71 -36.53
N GLY A 215 6.83 12.86 -37.09
CA GLY A 215 8.07 12.85 -36.31
C GLY A 215 8.58 11.46 -35.92
N THR A 216 7.88 10.39 -36.28
CA THR A 216 8.36 9.01 -36.06
C THR A 216 8.75 8.39 -37.39
N TRP A 217 9.85 7.63 -37.41
CA TRP A 217 10.21 6.80 -38.56
C TRP A 217 10.78 5.47 -38.11
N CYS A 218 10.54 4.43 -38.89
CA CYS A 218 10.89 3.07 -38.54
C CYS A 218 11.85 2.46 -39.56
N ARG A 219 12.78 1.65 -39.07
CA ARG A 219 13.75 0.92 -39.89
C ARG A 219 13.74 -0.54 -39.51
N ASP A 220 13.64 -1.42 -40.51
CA ASP A 220 13.78 -2.85 -40.31
C ASP A 220 15.23 -3.21 -39.99
N LEU A 221 15.40 -4.14 -39.05
CA LEU A 221 16.69 -4.69 -38.65
C LEU A 221 16.50 -6.18 -38.32
N GLU A 222 16.83 -7.07 -39.25
CA GLU A 222 16.85 -8.52 -39.01
C GLU A 222 15.56 -9.10 -38.39
N GLY A 223 14.38 -8.66 -38.85
CA GLY A 223 13.08 -9.09 -38.29
C GLY A 223 12.63 -8.32 -37.06
N MET A 224 13.44 -7.38 -36.57
CA MET A 224 13.09 -6.36 -35.57
C MET A 224 12.79 -5.02 -36.26
N VAL A 225 12.17 -4.11 -35.52
CA VAL A 225 11.92 -2.73 -35.98
C VAL A 225 12.55 -1.75 -35.01
N VAL A 226 13.45 -0.92 -35.51
CA VAL A 226 13.96 0.24 -34.77
C VAL A 226 13.03 1.42 -35.04
N VAL A 227 12.48 1.99 -33.98
CA VAL A 227 11.64 3.19 -34.09
C VAL A 227 12.43 4.39 -33.58
N HIS A 228 12.51 5.39 -34.44
CA HIS A 228 13.19 6.65 -34.16
C HIS A 228 12.15 7.75 -34.01
N HIS A 229 12.29 8.52 -32.94
CA HIS A 229 11.47 9.69 -32.67
C HIS A 229 12.31 10.95 -32.94
N SER A 230 11.74 11.93 -33.63
CA SER A 230 12.27 13.30 -33.60
C SER A 230 12.21 13.82 -32.17
N ASP A 231 13.12 14.72 -31.79
CA ASP A 231 13.19 15.41 -30.48
C ASP A 231 14.10 14.79 -29.41
N GLY A 232 15.12 14.03 -29.80
CA GLY A 232 16.18 13.58 -28.88
C GLY A 232 15.75 12.47 -27.92
N HIS A 233 14.57 11.89 -28.15
CA HIS A 233 14.16 10.63 -27.54
C HIS A 233 15.05 9.49 -28.07
N PRO A 234 15.48 8.57 -27.21
CA PRO A 234 16.24 7.42 -27.64
C PRO A 234 15.39 6.54 -28.55
N SER A 235 16.06 5.84 -29.46
CA SER A 235 15.40 4.90 -30.34
C SER A 235 14.93 3.68 -29.53
N GLU A 236 13.73 3.21 -29.80
CA GLU A 236 13.25 1.95 -29.25
C GLU A 236 13.46 0.82 -30.27
N LEU A 237 13.65 -0.40 -29.76
CA LEU A 237 13.75 -1.61 -30.58
C LEU A 237 12.57 -2.50 -30.27
N ARG A 238 11.81 -2.86 -31.30
CA ARG A 238 10.65 -3.73 -31.20
C ARG A 238 10.94 -5.08 -31.83
N THR A 239 10.46 -6.15 -31.21
CA THR A 239 10.60 -7.52 -31.69
C THR A 239 9.33 -8.32 -31.41
N TYR A 240 9.13 -9.38 -32.19
CA TYR A 240 8.22 -10.45 -31.81
C TYR A 240 8.93 -11.41 -30.86
N LEU A 241 8.17 -11.95 -29.91
CA LEU A 241 8.52 -13.13 -29.14
C LEU A 241 8.04 -14.40 -29.86
N ASP A 242 8.48 -15.55 -29.39
CA ASP A 242 8.16 -16.85 -30.00
C ASP A 242 6.66 -17.18 -29.99
N ASP A 243 5.87 -16.57 -29.10
CA ASP A 243 4.42 -16.75 -29.00
C ASP A 243 3.62 -15.71 -29.82
N GLY A 244 4.31 -14.82 -30.56
CA GLY A 244 3.71 -13.75 -31.35
C GLY A 244 3.46 -12.45 -30.58
N THR A 245 3.76 -12.41 -29.28
CA THR A 245 3.68 -11.18 -28.48
C THR A 245 4.69 -10.15 -28.99
N VAL A 246 4.33 -8.87 -29.02
CA VAL A 246 5.26 -7.79 -29.35
C VAL A 246 5.89 -7.23 -28.08
N ALA A 247 7.21 -7.11 -28.10
CA ALA A 247 7.98 -6.47 -27.04
C ALA A 247 8.73 -5.25 -27.60
N SER A 248 8.67 -4.10 -26.91
CA SER A 248 9.47 -2.91 -27.18
C SER A 248 10.47 -2.66 -26.06
N LEU A 249 11.75 -2.52 -26.43
CA LEU A 249 12.82 -2.06 -25.57
C LEU A 249 13.01 -0.55 -25.76
N LEU A 250 12.74 0.22 -24.70
CA LEU A 250 12.88 1.67 -24.67
C LEU A 250 13.86 2.07 -23.56
N PRO A 251 15.10 2.44 -23.89
CA PRO A 251 16.04 2.96 -22.90
C PRO A 251 15.69 4.40 -22.51
N GLN A 252 16.16 4.87 -21.35
CA GLN A 252 16.09 6.30 -21.02
C GLN A 252 17.21 7.07 -21.75
N PRO A 253 17.02 8.35 -22.15
CA PRO A 253 18.11 9.16 -22.72
C PRO A 253 19.41 9.07 -21.90
N GLY A 254 20.53 8.78 -22.57
CA GLY A 254 21.84 8.60 -21.93
C GLY A 254 22.12 7.20 -21.39
N THR A 255 21.17 6.27 -21.49
CA THR A 255 21.40 4.85 -21.14
C THR A 255 22.16 4.17 -22.27
N ALA A 256 23.39 3.73 -22.00
CA ALA A 256 24.15 2.90 -22.92
C ALA A 256 23.65 1.44 -22.78
N ALA A 257 22.78 1.03 -23.71
CA ALA A 257 22.29 -0.34 -23.80
C ALA A 257 22.40 -0.82 -25.25
N ASP A 258 22.99 -1.99 -25.47
CA ASP A 258 22.89 -2.68 -26.76
C ASP A 258 21.51 -3.32 -26.85
N LEU A 259 20.56 -2.62 -27.49
CA LEU A 259 19.19 -3.09 -27.60
C LEU A 259 19.06 -4.39 -28.40
N VAL A 260 19.96 -4.63 -29.36
CA VAL A 260 19.93 -5.83 -30.20
C VAL A 260 20.42 -7.05 -29.43
N GLU A 261 21.47 -6.89 -28.63
CA GLU A 261 21.91 -7.95 -27.72
C GLU A 261 20.85 -8.20 -26.64
N THR A 262 20.32 -7.12 -26.05
CA THR A 262 19.33 -7.20 -24.97
C THR A 262 18.02 -7.84 -25.44
N SER A 263 17.59 -7.61 -26.69
CA SER A 263 16.35 -8.21 -27.21
C SER A 263 16.43 -9.72 -27.34
N ARG A 264 17.62 -10.30 -27.48
CA ARG A 264 17.80 -11.76 -27.54
C ARG A 264 17.57 -12.46 -26.20
N ALA A 265 17.60 -11.70 -25.12
CA ALA A 265 17.27 -12.16 -23.77
C ALA A 265 15.78 -11.96 -23.41
N LEU A 266 14.97 -11.41 -24.34
CA LEU A 266 13.53 -11.33 -24.16
C LEU A 266 12.90 -12.69 -24.41
N ARG A 267 11.97 -13.06 -23.53
CA ARG A 267 11.14 -14.25 -23.70
C ARG A 267 9.73 -14.01 -23.19
N PRO A 268 8.74 -14.79 -23.64
CA PRO A 268 7.46 -14.89 -22.97
C PRO A 268 7.62 -15.26 -21.50
N GLU A 269 6.77 -14.72 -20.62
CA GLU A 269 6.64 -15.22 -19.26
C GLU A 269 6.27 -16.71 -19.27
N GLN A 270 6.83 -17.47 -18.33
CA GLN A 270 6.52 -18.89 -18.18
C GLN A 270 5.27 -19.10 -17.31
N PRO A 271 4.55 -20.23 -17.48
CA PRO A 271 3.44 -20.57 -16.61
C PRO A 271 3.85 -20.57 -15.13
N GLY A 272 3.19 -19.74 -14.32
CA GLY A 272 3.47 -19.59 -12.89
C GLY A 272 4.53 -18.54 -12.52
N GLU A 273 5.24 -17.96 -13.50
CA GLU A 273 6.27 -16.94 -13.26
C GLU A 273 5.68 -15.59 -12.84
N ARG A 274 4.43 -15.33 -13.19
CA ARG A 274 3.73 -14.08 -12.88
C ARG A 274 3.74 -13.71 -11.40
N GLY A 275 3.65 -14.69 -10.50
CA GLY A 275 3.77 -14.47 -9.05
C GLY A 275 5.17 -14.03 -8.64
N ALA A 276 6.21 -14.64 -9.19
CA ALA A 276 7.60 -14.27 -8.93
C ALA A 276 7.93 -12.86 -9.50
N LEU A 277 7.35 -12.51 -10.64
CA LEU A 277 7.43 -11.16 -11.20
C LEU A 277 6.84 -10.11 -10.25
N VAL A 278 5.68 -10.38 -9.65
CA VAL A 278 5.10 -9.50 -8.61
C VAL A 278 6.07 -9.34 -7.45
N GLU A 279 6.55 -10.45 -6.88
CA GLU A 279 7.48 -10.42 -5.74
C GLU A 279 8.77 -9.65 -6.06
N SER A 280 9.25 -9.72 -7.30
CA SER A 280 10.46 -9.01 -7.73
C SER A 280 10.31 -7.49 -7.82
N VAL A 281 9.08 -6.96 -7.91
CA VAL A 281 8.82 -5.51 -8.06
C VAL A 281 8.11 -4.88 -6.86
N THR A 282 7.67 -5.66 -5.87
CA THR A 282 6.90 -5.19 -4.69
C THR A 282 7.61 -5.44 -3.36
N ALA A 283 8.92 -5.20 -3.28
CA ALA A 283 9.76 -5.51 -2.11
C ALA A 283 10.03 -4.29 -1.20
#